data_AF-A0A8J3VYI8-F1
#
_entry.id   AF-A0A8J3VYI8-F1
#
_cell.length_a   1.000
_cell.length_b   1.000
_cell.length_c   1.000
_cell.angle_alpha   90.00
_cell.angle_beta   90.00
_cell.angle_gamma   90.00
#
_symmetry.space_group_name_H-M   'P 1'
#
loop_
_entity.id
_entity.type
_entity.pdbx_description
1 polymer ?
#
loop_
_entity_poly.entity_id
_entity_poly.type
_entity_poly.pdbx_seq_one_letter_code
_entity_poly.pdbx_strand_id
1 'polypeptide(L)'
;MAPMASGADHYRDAERVLEDAKAAQPGSDQERFLLAAAQIHATLAQAAATALTGAVAAGYWDEQPDLVAWVEAAGVKPDVAK
;
A
#
# COMPACT_ATOMS: atom_id res chain seq x y z
N MET A 1 15.82 10.42 -11.78
CA MET A 1 14.59 9.65 -12.06
C MET A 1 13.90 9.51 -10.71
N ALA A 2 12.75 10.15 -10.48
CA ALA A 2 12.05 9.97 -9.22
C ALA A 2 11.64 8.49 -9.12
N PRO A 3 11.82 7.82 -7.96
CA PRO A 3 11.32 6.47 -7.81
C PRO A 3 9.81 6.51 -8.08
N MET A 4 9.34 5.66 -9.00
CA MET A 4 7.91 5.39 -9.13
C MET A 4 7.41 4.96 -7.75
N ALA A 5 6.38 5.61 -7.22
CA ALA A 5 5.82 5.25 -5.93
C ALA A 5 5.51 3.75 -5.92
N SER A 6 6.08 3.01 -4.97
CA SER A 6 5.88 1.57 -4.86
C SER A 6 4.48 1.27 -4.32
N GLY A 7 4.01 0.02 -4.47
CA GLY A 7 2.76 -0.40 -3.84
C GLY A 7 2.75 -0.18 -2.32
N ALA A 8 3.91 -0.37 -1.68
CA ALA A 8 4.12 -0.15 -0.26
C ALA A 8 4.02 1.34 0.13
N ASP A 9 4.48 2.26 -0.73
CA ASP A 9 4.32 3.69 -0.49
C ASP A 9 2.86 4.11 -0.57
N HIS A 10 2.11 3.57 -1.54
CA HIS A 10 0.67 3.78 -1.61
C HIS A 10 -0.06 3.24 -0.37
N TYR A 11 0.37 2.12 0.20
CA TYR A 11 -0.19 1.61 1.46
C TYR A 11 0.03 2.61 2.61
N ARG A 12 1.27 3.08 2.81
CA ARG A 12 1.61 4.04 3.88
C ARG A 12 0.86 5.36 3.72
N ASP A 13 0.75 5.85 2.48
CA ASP A 13 -0.02 7.06 2.20
C ASP A 13 -1.52 6.87 2.44
N ALA A 14 -2.09 5.69 2.15
CA ALA A 14 -3.48 5.39 2.45
C ALA A 14 -3.75 5.50 3.96
N GLU A 15 -2.88 4.90 4.78
CA GLU A 15 -2.99 4.97 6.25
C GLU A 15 -2.86 6.40 6.76
N ARG A 16 -1.83 7.13 6.29
CA ARG A 16 -1.61 8.52 6.69
C ARG A 16 -2.81 9.41 6.36
N VAL A 17 -3.31 9.33 5.12
CA VAL A 17 -4.44 10.16 4.67
C VAL A 17 -5.73 9.75 5.38
N LEU A 18 -5.90 8.48 5.73
CA LEU A 18 -7.03 8.02 6.52
C LEU A 18 -7.00 8.57 7.95
N GLU A 19 -5.83 8.66 8.58
CA GLU A 19 -5.68 9.34 9.89
C GLU A 19 -6.00 10.83 9.79
N ASP A 20 -5.54 11.51 8.73
CA ASP A 20 -5.89 12.90 8.47
C ASP A 20 -7.41 13.07 8.29
N ALA A 21 -8.08 12.13 7.63
CA ALA A 21 -9.54 12.13 7.48
C ALA A 21 -10.27 11.99 8.82
N LYS A 22 -9.77 11.12 9.72
CA LYS A 22 -10.35 10.95 11.08
C LYS A 22 -10.24 12.22 11.92
N ALA A 23 -9.22 13.05 11.68
CA ALA A 23 -9.04 14.33 12.36
C ALA A 23 -9.88 15.46 11.76
N ALA A 24 -10.43 15.28 10.55
CA ALA A 24 -11.26 16.28 9.89
C ALA A 24 -12.67 16.35 10.49
N GLN A 25 -13.38 17.46 10.21
CA GLN A 25 -14.77 17.62 10.62
C GLN A 25 -15.66 16.61 9.88
N PRO A 26 -16.45 15.78 10.58
CA PRO A 26 -17.37 14.84 9.95
C PRO A 26 -18.38 15.54 9.02
N GLY A 27 -18.56 14.96 7.83
CA GLY A 27 -19.42 15.45 6.76
C GLY A 27 -18.82 16.57 5.91
N SER A 28 -17.60 17.05 6.22
CA SER A 28 -16.96 18.13 5.46
C SER A 28 -16.44 17.67 4.10
N ASP A 29 -16.31 18.61 3.16
CA ASP A 29 -15.71 18.31 1.86
C ASP A 29 -14.24 17.89 1.99
N GLN A 30 -13.53 18.41 3.00
CA GLN A 30 -12.17 18.00 3.30
C GLN A 30 -12.11 16.54 3.74
N GLU A 31 -12.99 16.10 4.66
CA GLU A 31 -13.06 14.69 5.07
C GLU A 31 -13.35 13.80 3.85
N ARG A 32 -14.34 14.16 3.03
CA ARG A 32 -14.69 13.39 1.81
C ARG A 32 -13.54 13.30 0.82
N PHE A 33 -12.81 14.40 0.62
CA PHE A 33 -11.63 14.43 -0.24
C PHE A 33 -10.54 13.50 0.29
N LEU A 34 -10.24 13.56 1.58
CA LEU A 34 -9.22 12.70 2.21
C LEU A 34 -9.63 11.23 2.14
N LEU A 35 -10.89 10.89 2.42
CA LEU A 35 -11.39 9.53 2.28
C LEU A 35 -11.26 9.00 0.86
N ALA A 36 -11.61 9.81 -0.15
CA ALA A 36 -11.44 9.43 -1.56
C ALA A 36 -9.95 9.21 -1.92
N ALA A 37 -9.07 10.10 -1.46
CA ALA A 37 -7.63 9.96 -1.68
C ALA A 37 -7.07 8.69 -1.00
N ALA A 38 -7.42 8.44 0.27
CA ALA A 38 -7.02 7.23 0.98
C ALA A 38 -7.49 5.96 0.24
N GLN A 39 -8.72 5.97 -0.29
CA GLN A 39 -9.27 4.84 -1.04
C GLN A 39 -8.56 4.60 -2.37
N ILE A 40 -8.14 5.65 -3.08
CA ILE A 40 -7.34 5.53 -4.31
C ILE A 40 -5.98 4.91 -3.98
N HIS A 41 -5.30 5.42 -2.96
CA HIS A 41 -4.01 4.87 -2.51
C HIS A 41 -4.14 3.39 -2.09
N ALA A 42 -5.16 3.04 -1.31
CA ALA A 42 -5.43 1.65 -0.92
C ALA A 42 -5.66 0.73 -2.13
N THR A 43 -6.37 1.21 -3.15
CA THR A 43 -6.65 0.44 -4.37
C THR A 43 -5.38 0.22 -5.19
N LEU A 44 -4.54 1.25 -5.35
CA LEU A 44 -3.25 1.13 -6.04
C LEU A 44 -2.31 0.18 -5.30
N ALA A 45 -2.28 0.26 -3.97
CA ALA A 45 -1.53 -0.64 -3.12
C ALA A 45 -2.02 -2.10 -3.29
N GLN A 46 -3.34 -2.32 -3.27
CA GLN A 46 -3.93 -3.65 -3.50
C GLN A 46 -3.59 -4.20 -4.89
N ALA A 47 -3.64 -3.37 -5.94
CA ALA A 47 -3.29 -3.77 -7.30
C ALA A 47 -1.81 -4.17 -7.40
N ALA A 48 -0.91 -3.41 -6.79
CA ALA A 48 0.51 -3.72 -6.74
C ALA A 48 0.79 -5.03 -5.97
N ALA A 49 0.18 -5.20 -4.80
CA ALA A 49 0.30 -6.45 -4.03
C ALA A 49 -0.21 -7.66 -4.83
N THR A 50 -1.33 -7.50 -5.55
CA THR A 50 -1.87 -8.55 -6.42
C THR A 50 -0.91 -8.89 -7.56
N ALA A 51 -0.29 -7.90 -8.20
CA ALA A 51 0.68 -8.13 -9.27
C ALA A 51 1.92 -8.91 -8.80
N LEU A 52 2.32 -8.75 -7.54
CA LEU A 52 3.46 -9.44 -6.95
C LEU A 52 3.19 -10.89 -6.54
N THR A 53 1.92 -11.33 -6.45
CA THR A 53 1.57 -12.69 -6.01
C THR A 53 2.22 -13.79 -6.86
N GLY A 54 2.38 -13.58 -8.17
CA GLY A 54 3.05 -14.54 -9.05
C GLY A 54 4.55 -14.69 -8.75
N ALA A 55 5.24 -13.61 -8.37
CA ALA A 55 6.65 -13.66 -7.98
C ALA A 55 6.84 -14.35 -6.62
N VAL A 56 5.95 -14.09 -5.65
CA VAL A 56 5.95 -14.76 -4.35
C VAL A 56 5.73 -16.26 -4.50
N ALA A 57 4.76 -16.68 -5.31
CA ALA A 57 4.47 -18.09 -5.55
C ALA A 57 5.62 -18.84 -6.23
N ALA A 58 6.45 -18.14 -7.00
CA ALA A 58 7.63 -18.69 -7.65
C ALA A 58 8.90 -18.67 -6.77
N GLY A 59 8.81 -18.16 -5.53
CA GLY A 59 9.91 -18.16 -4.57
C GLY A 59 10.92 -17.01 -4.71
N TYR A 60 10.72 -16.07 -5.64
CA TYR A 60 11.65 -14.96 -5.92
C TYR A 60 11.45 -13.76 -4.96
N TRP A 61 11.22 -14.02 -3.67
CA TRP A 61 10.82 -12.97 -2.73
C TRP A 61 11.96 -12.07 -2.26
N ASP A 62 13.21 -12.56 -2.30
CA ASP A 62 14.44 -11.85 -1.92
C ASP A 62 15.07 -11.06 -3.08
N GLU A 63 14.73 -11.41 -4.32
CA GLU A 63 15.24 -10.76 -5.54
C GLU A 63 14.42 -9.53 -5.98
N GLN A 64 13.28 -9.27 -5.32
CA GLN A 64 12.35 -8.21 -5.71
C GLN A 64 12.31 -7.09 -4.65
N PRO A 65 12.91 -5.91 -4.91
CA PRO A 65 12.98 -4.82 -3.94
C PRO A 65 11.60 -4.32 -3.49
N ASP A 66 10.59 -4.43 -4.36
CA ASP A 66 9.21 -4.07 -4.05
C ASP A 66 8.57 -5.01 -3.00
N LEU A 67 8.94 -6.31 -2.99
CA LEU A 67 8.46 -7.26 -1.98
C LEU A 67 9.05 -6.97 -0.60
N VAL A 68 10.33 -6.57 -0.54
CA VAL A 68 10.96 -6.14 0.72
C VAL A 68 10.25 -4.90 1.28
N ALA A 69 9.99 -3.90 0.43
CA ALA A 69 9.27 -2.69 0.82
C ALA A 69 7.87 -2.99 1.37
N TRP A 70 7.18 -3.99 0.78
CA TRP A 70 5.89 -4.48 1.25
C TRP A 70 5.96 -5.16 2.63
N VAL A 71 6.97 -5.99 2.89
CA VAL A 71 7.18 -6.61 4.21
C VAL A 71 7.36 -5.55 5.29
N GLU A 72 8.14 -4.52 5.01
CA GLU A 72 8.35 -3.41 5.93
C GLU A 72 7.09 -2.57 6.15
N ALA A 73 6.30 -2.32 5.10
CA ALA A 73 5.08 -1.53 5.20
C ALA A 73 3.96 -2.27 5.92
N ALA A 74 3.71 -3.53 5.55
CA ALA A 74 2.62 -4.33 6.12
C ALA A 74 2.96 -4.93 7.49
N GLY A 75 4.27 -5.04 7.83
CA GLY A 75 4.71 -5.70 9.06
C GLY A 75 4.49 -7.22 9.06
N VAL A 76 4.18 -7.81 7.90
CA VAL A 76 3.88 -9.23 7.74
C VAL A 76 4.90 -9.85 6.79
N LYS A 77 5.47 -11.00 7.18
CA LYS A 77 6.32 -11.80 6.28
C LYS A 77 5.42 -12.65 5.37
N PRO A 78 5.71 -12.75 4.06
CA PRO A 78 4.94 -13.61 3.16
C PRO A 78 5.03 -15.06 3.64
N ASP A 79 3.87 -15.73 3.70
CA ASP A 79 3.81 -17.16 3.97
C ASP A 79 4.21 -17.90 2.69
N VAL A 80 5.49 -18.25 2.61
CA VAL A 80 6.03 -19.10 1.54
C VAL A 80 5.67 -20.55 1.87
N ALA A 81 4.52 -21.00 1.39
CA ALA A 81 4.18 -22.42 1.43
C ALA A 81 5.31 -23.21 0.76
N LYS A 82 5.93 -24.10 1.55
CA LYS A 82 6.99 -25.01 1.10
C LYS A 82 6.46 -26.08 0.15
#